data_AF-A0A969C6B2-F1
#
_entry.id   AF-A0A969C6B2-F1
#
_cell.length_a   1.000
_cell.length_b   1.000
_cell.length_c   1.000
_cell.angle_alpha   90.00
_cell.angle_beta   90.00
_cell.angle_gamma   90.00
#
_symmetry.space_group_name_H-M   'P 1'
#
loop_
_entity.id
_entity.type
_entity.pdbx_description
1 polymer ?
#
loop_
_entity_poly.entity_id
_entity_poly.type
_entity_poly.pdbx_seq_one_letter_code
_entity_poly.pdbx_strand_id
1 'polypeptide(L)'
;MNTSSSTDSAGGPATSIGARVPFIVGVTGNMDPVGYDDDSAACRESQEVKDLRAELYDLLDWMTGLGSAKAVRQLNPETRRLWNDDCQPEDTEQRYHSCWKPLNLAASGTPLVILSSLAPGVDTLMAEAALDYAKERQADVTVRCPLPFPIHLYEQASTFNTPAKQQRLRELLARIKSQKHFDKRHDLFEVQLDNDLLPRDNDLLPQDATAKDDLTADDPKFGKPRRHLRYRAAGEYVATQSNLLIAIYDVEHDGKSNLDDLFESGASTVVEAKRRGLTHELLAVSNNFAWADNGPVLQVPIHRKKGTPAPAPTPPT
;
A
#
# COMPACT_ATOMS: atom_id res chain seq x y z
N MET A 1 55.14 2.01 44.26
CA MET A 1 54.00 2.94 44.11
C MET A 1 53.73 3.06 42.62
N ASN A 2 52.70 2.35 42.13
CA ASN A 2 52.32 2.35 40.73
C ASN A 2 51.32 3.49 40.48
N THR A 3 51.71 4.46 39.67
CA THR A 3 50.83 5.53 39.17
C THR A 3 50.20 5.06 37.86
N SER A 4 48.96 4.60 37.93
CA SER A 4 48.11 4.31 36.76
C SER A 4 47.55 5.62 36.20
N SER A 5 47.98 5.98 34.99
CA SER A 5 47.45 7.11 34.23
C SER A 5 46.13 6.73 33.56
N SER A 6 45.02 7.24 34.08
CA SER A 6 43.71 7.20 33.42
C SER A 6 43.67 8.26 32.30
N THR A 7 43.66 7.81 31.06
CA THR A 7 43.36 8.66 29.92
C THR A 7 41.85 8.83 29.82
N ASP A 8 41.35 9.97 30.32
CA ASP A 8 40.00 10.46 30.07
C ASP A 8 39.83 10.71 28.58
N SER A 9 39.13 9.79 27.90
CA SER A 9 38.68 9.99 26.54
C SER A 9 37.58 11.04 26.52
N ALA A 10 37.91 12.24 26.05
CA ALA A 10 36.95 13.32 25.82
C ALA A 10 35.83 12.85 24.88
N GLY A 11 34.65 12.60 25.46
CA GLY A 11 33.42 12.35 24.72
C GLY A 11 33.04 13.60 23.94
N GLY A 12 33.28 13.57 22.63
CA GLY A 12 32.79 14.60 21.71
C GLY A 12 31.26 14.72 21.80
N PRO A 13 30.70 15.92 21.55
CA PRO A 13 29.26 16.14 21.63
C PRO A 13 28.55 15.17 20.67
N ALA A 14 27.63 14.38 21.21
CA ALA A 14 26.76 13.53 20.40
C ALA A 14 25.98 14.44 19.45
N THR A 15 26.39 14.48 18.18
CA THR A 15 25.66 15.16 17.12
C THR A 15 24.28 14.52 17.05
N SER A 16 23.26 15.25 17.50
CA SER A 16 21.87 14.85 17.33
C SER A 16 21.62 14.74 15.84
N ILE A 17 21.58 13.51 15.33
CA ILE A 17 21.17 13.24 13.96
C ILE A 17 19.70 13.67 13.90
N GLY A 18 19.45 14.83 13.29
CA GLY A 18 18.09 15.35 13.12
C GLY A 18 17.22 14.29 12.45
N ALA A 19 15.97 14.17 12.91
CA ALA A 19 15.03 13.21 12.35
C ALA A 19 14.93 13.42 10.83
N ARG A 20 15.34 12.42 10.05
CA ARG A 20 15.25 12.48 8.59
C ARG A 20 13.80 12.28 8.16
N VAL A 21 13.40 13.00 7.11
CA VAL A 21 12.08 12.83 6.50
C VAL A 21 12.01 11.44 5.88
N PRO A 22 10.98 10.62 6.18
CA PRO A 22 10.86 9.29 5.59
C PRO A 22 10.53 9.37 4.09
N PHE A 23 10.97 8.37 3.35
CA PHE A 23 10.49 8.10 2.00
C PHE A 23 9.25 7.21 2.08
N ILE A 24 8.13 7.68 1.53
CA ILE A 24 6.84 7.00 1.63
C ILE A 24 6.50 6.31 0.31
N VAL A 25 6.21 5.01 0.39
CA VAL A 25 5.80 4.18 -0.73
C VAL A 25 4.37 3.73 -0.52
N GLY A 26 3.48 4.24 -1.35
CA GLY A 26 2.09 3.80 -1.39
C GLY A 26 1.98 2.46 -2.07
N VAL A 27 1.02 1.64 -1.65
CA VAL A 27 0.74 0.34 -2.27
C VAL A 27 -0.74 0.24 -2.57
N THR A 28 -1.05 -0.25 -3.77
CA THR A 28 -2.39 -0.67 -4.15
C THR A 28 -2.31 -1.90 -5.03
N GLY A 29 -3.29 -2.80 -4.94
CA GLY A 29 -3.36 -3.92 -5.86
C GLY A 29 -4.67 -4.70 -5.84
N ASN A 30 -4.71 -5.75 -6.66
CA ASN A 30 -5.88 -6.59 -6.77
C ASN A 30 -6.10 -7.44 -5.51
N MET A 31 -7.36 -7.78 -5.26
CA MET A 31 -7.74 -8.61 -4.11
C MET A 31 -7.42 -10.10 -4.29
N ASP A 32 -7.24 -10.55 -5.53
CA ASP A 32 -7.26 -11.96 -5.94
C ASP A 32 -6.10 -12.36 -6.88
N PRO A 33 -4.82 -12.12 -6.48
CA PRO A 33 -3.69 -12.64 -7.26
C PRO A 33 -3.79 -14.18 -7.45
N VAL A 34 -3.27 -14.70 -8.56
CA VAL A 34 -3.15 -16.16 -8.74
C VAL A 34 -2.33 -16.76 -7.58
N GLY A 35 -2.73 -17.97 -7.14
CA GLY A 35 -2.14 -18.63 -5.96
C GLY A 35 -2.62 -18.09 -4.61
N TYR A 36 -3.16 -16.86 -4.59
CA TYR A 36 -3.66 -16.26 -3.37
C TYR A 36 -5.05 -16.77 -3.00
N ASP A 37 -5.17 -17.28 -1.78
CA ASP A 37 -6.42 -17.74 -1.19
C ASP A 37 -6.44 -17.29 0.27
N ASP A 38 -7.15 -16.21 0.51
CA ASP A 38 -7.29 -15.63 1.84
C ASP A 38 -7.95 -16.54 2.87
N ASP A 39 -8.64 -17.59 2.42
CA ASP A 39 -9.32 -18.54 3.31
C ASP A 39 -8.41 -19.69 3.74
N SER A 40 -7.19 -19.75 3.21
CA SER A 40 -6.24 -20.84 3.46
C SER A 40 -4.87 -20.32 3.86
N ALA A 41 -4.38 -20.74 5.03
CA ALA A 41 -3.00 -20.49 5.44
C ALA A 41 -1.97 -21.06 4.42
N ALA A 42 -2.36 -22.09 3.66
CA ALA A 42 -1.52 -22.67 2.62
C ALA A 42 -1.34 -21.77 1.40
N CYS A 43 -2.08 -20.65 1.26
CA CYS A 43 -1.90 -19.75 0.13
C CYS A 43 -0.49 -19.14 0.07
N ARG A 44 0.13 -18.89 1.23
CA ARG A 44 1.52 -18.42 1.34
C ARG A 44 2.52 -19.42 0.79
N GLU A 45 2.13 -20.69 0.69
CA GLU A 45 2.96 -21.76 0.18
C GLU A 45 2.83 -21.97 -1.34
N SER A 46 1.85 -21.35 -1.98
CA SER A 46 1.73 -21.38 -3.45
C SER A 46 2.97 -20.76 -4.09
N GLN A 47 3.39 -21.33 -5.22
CA GLN A 47 4.59 -20.86 -5.90
C GLN A 47 4.39 -19.42 -6.40
N GLU A 48 3.19 -19.07 -6.85
CA GLU A 48 2.88 -17.75 -7.37
C GLU A 48 2.94 -16.66 -6.29
N VAL A 49 2.47 -16.95 -5.07
CA VAL A 49 2.60 -16.01 -3.94
C VAL A 49 4.06 -15.90 -3.50
N LYS A 50 4.83 -16.99 -3.53
CA LYS A 50 6.27 -16.97 -3.26
C LYS A 50 7.04 -16.12 -4.27
N ASP A 51 6.75 -16.30 -5.56
CA ASP A 51 7.36 -15.54 -6.65
C ASP A 51 7.03 -14.05 -6.53
N LEU A 52 5.75 -13.71 -6.27
CA LEU A 52 5.36 -12.33 -6.02
C LEU A 52 6.10 -11.74 -4.82
N ARG A 53 6.19 -12.47 -3.70
CA ARG A 53 6.95 -12.01 -2.52
C ARG A 53 8.43 -11.81 -2.81
N ALA A 54 9.04 -12.66 -3.64
CA ALA A 54 10.43 -12.47 -4.08
C ALA A 54 10.58 -11.17 -4.88
N GLU A 55 9.65 -10.89 -5.80
CA GLU A 55 9.64 -9.62 -6.55
C GLU A 55 9.47 -8.39 -5.64
N LEU A 56 8.62 -8.48 -4.61
CA LEU A 56 8.48 -7.42 -3.59
C LEU A 56 9.77 -7.21 -2.79
N TYR A 57 10.48 -8.29 -2.46
CA TYR A 57 11.79 -8.22 -1.80
C TYR A 57 12.82 -7.55 -2.70
N ASP A 58 12.85 -7.87 -3.99
CA ASP A 58 13.75 -7.23 -4.95
C ASP A 58 13.46 -5.72 -5.07
N LEU A 59 12.19 -5.31 -5.02
CA LEU A 59 11.80 -3.91 -4.98
C LEU A 59 12.26 -3.21 -3.69
N LEU A 60 12.10 -3.86 -2.54
CA LEU A 60 12.57 -3.33 -1.25
C LEU A 60 14.10 -3.25 -1.21
N ASP A 61 14.81 -4.23 -1.78
CA ASP A 61 16.27 -4.21 -1.95
C ASP A 61 16.70 -3.06 -2.88
N TRP A 62 15.97 -2.81 -3.98
CA TRP A 62 16.22 -1.68 -4.87
C TRP A 62 16.02 -0.32 -4.19
N MET A 63 14.98 -0.18 -3.35
CA MET A 63 14.74 1.08 -2.63
C MET A 63 15.75 1.29 -1.50
N THR A 64 15.99 0.27 -0.68
CA THR A 64 16.85 0.43 0.50
C THR A 64 18.34 0.37 0.17
N GLY A 65 18.74 -0.34 -0.88
CA GLY A 65 20.13 -0.64 -1.21
C GLY A 65 20.74 -1.77 -0.35
N LEU A 66 19.92 -2.58 0.33
CA LEU A 66 20.37 -3.68 1.21
C LEU A 66 20.42 -5.05 0.52
N GLY A 67 20.14 -5.09 -0.79
CA GLY A 67 20.26 -6.29 -1.62
C GLY A 67 21.70 -6.77 -1.82
N SER A 68 21.86 -8.00 -2.30
CA SER A 68 23.20 -8.49 -2.67
C SER A 68 23.74 -7.66 -3.83
N ALA A 69 25.03 -7.32 -3.82
CA ALA A 69 25.68 -6.54 -4.89
C ALA A 69 25.58 -7.18 -6.30
N LYS A 70 25.20 -8.46 -6.40
CA LYS A 70 24.96 -9.17 -7.67
C LYS A 70 23.54 -9.01 -8.22
N ALA A 71 22.65 -8.33 -7.50
CA ALA A 71 21.25 -8.17 -7.85
C ALA A 71 20.88 -6.68 -8.00
N VAL A 72 21.79 -5.86 -8.53
CA VAL A 72 21.47 -4.47 -8.88
C VAL A 72 20.54 -4.51 -10.08
N ARG A 73 19.24 -4.63 -9.81
CA ARG A 73 18.24 -4.61 -10.86
C ARG A 73 17.92 -3.18 -11.23
N GLN A 74 17.82 -2.93 -12.54
CA GLN A 74 17.33 -1.66 -13.04
C GLN A 74 15.85 -1.80 -13.37
N LEU A 75 15.08 -0.78 -13.08
CA LEU A 75 13.67 -0.77 -13.42
C LEU A 75 13.51 -0.34 -14.90
N ASN A 76 12.83 -1.15 -15.70
CA ASN A 76 12.62 -0.85 -17.11
C ASN A 76 11.48 0.18 -17.29
N PRO A 77 11.71 1.33 -17.96
CA PRO A 77 10.65 2.29 -18.28
C PRO A 77 9.49 1.70 -19.10
N GLU A 78 9.78 0.80 -20.03
CA GLU A 78 8.80 0.29 -20.99
C GLU A 78 7.91 -0.79 -20.36
N THR A 79 8.52 -1.80 -19.73
CA THR A 79 7.76 -2.90 -19.13
C THR A 79 7.37 -2.62 -17.69
N ARG A 80 7.95 -1.59 -17.05
CA ARG A 80 7.77 -1.25 -15.64
C ARG A 80 8.18 -2.39 -14.69
N ARG A 81 9.01 -3.33 -15.15
CA ARG A 81 9.54 -4.46 -14.37
C ARG A 81 11.03 -4.29 -14.09
N LEU A 82 11.51 -4.92 -13.01
CA LEU A 82 12.94 -5.01 -12.71
C LEU A 82 13.65 -5.95 -13.69
N TRP A 83 14.71 -5.47 -14.35
CA TRP A 83 15.61 -6.25 -15.20
C TRP A 83 16.84 -6.73 -14.44
N ASN A 84 17.32 -7.92 -14.81
CA ASN A 84 18.67 -8.34 -14.45
C ASN A 84 19.68 -7.64 -15.38
N ASP A 85 20.89 -7.37 -14.88
CA ASP A 85 21.93 -6.56 -15.54
C ASP A 85 22.35 -7.02 -16.95
N ASP A 86 21.98 -8.24 -17.38
CA ASP A 86 22.37 -8.80 -18.68
C ASP A 86 21.64 -8.18 -19.88
N CYS A 87 20.59 -7.38 -19.66
CA CYS A 87 19.83 -6.68 -20.70
C CYS A 87 19.91 -5.16 -20.51
N GLN A 88 21.08 -4.57 -20.73
CA GLN A 88 21.20 -3.11 -20.84
C GLN A 88 21.02 -2.72 -22.32
N PRO A 89 19.87 -2.12 -22.72
CA PRO A 89 19.79 -1.47 -24.02
C PRO A 89 20.86 -0.36 -24.08
N GLU A 90 21.39 -0.10 -25.29
CA GLU A 90 22.45 0.89 -25.47
C GLU A 90 22.08 2.23 -24.81
N ASP A 91 22.98 2.67 -23.93
CA ASP A 91 22.91 3.92 -23.19
C ASP A 91 22.93 5.07 -24.23
N THR A 92 21.76 5.62 -24.52
CA THR A 92 21.61 6.76 -25.41
C THR A 92 21.14 7.94 -24.60
N GLU A 93 21.86 9.06 -24.71
CA GLU A 93 21.65 10.34 -24.00
C GLU A 93 20.19 10.85 -24.01
N GLN A 94 19.35 10.30 -24.90
CA GLN A 94 17.93 10.58 -25.06
C GLN A 94 16.98 9.77 -24.13
N ARG A 95 17.44 8.84 -23.26
CA ARG A 95 16.52 7.83 -22.67
C ARG A 95 16.64 7.49 -21.17
N TYR A 96 16.82 8.46 -20.26
CA TYR A 96 16.55 8.32 -18.78
C TYR A 96 17.69 7.77 -17.86
N HIS A 97 18.94 8.19 -18.03
CA HIS A 97 20.15 7.64 -17.36
C HIS A 97 20.26 7.71 -15.82
N SER A 98 19.28 8.26 -15.10
CA SER A 98 19.33 8.35 -13.63
C SER A 98 18.09 7.78 -12.92
N CYS A 99 16.98 7.53 -13.63
CA CYS A 99 15.68 7.30 -12.99
C CYS A 99 15.47 5.88 -12.46
N TRP A 100 16.43 4.98 -12.67
CA TRP A 100 16.22 3.53 -12.53
C TRP A 100 17.30 2.81 -11.69
N LYS A 101 18.26 3.56 -11.13
CA LYS A 101 19.24 3.07 -10.17
C LYS A 101 18.59 2.84 -8.80
N PRO A 102 19.13 1.94 -7.95
CA PRO A 102 18.68 1.79 -6.58
C PRO A 102 18.64 3.13 -5.83
N LEU A 103 17.60 3.35 -5.03
CA LEU A 103 17.43 4.60 -4.28
C LEU A 103 18.43 4.70 -3.10
N ASN A 104 18.97 3.56 -2.64
CA ASN A 104 19.97 3.47 -1.58
C ASN A 104 19.58 4.22 -0.29
N LEU A 105 18.29 4.16 0.07
CA LEU A 105 17.75 4.90 1.22
C LEU A 105 18.49 4.55 2.52
N ALA A 106 18.89 3.30 2.72
CA ALA A 106 19.60 2.85 3.93
C ALA A 106 21.00 3.46 4.05
N ALA A 107 21.74 3.61 2.95
CA ALA A 107 23.05 4.27 2.96
C ALA A 107 22.94 5.75 3.37
N SER A 108 21.82 6.38 3.00
CA SER A 108 21.47 7.72 3.46
C SER A 108 20.82 7.73 4.85
N GLY A 109 20.54 6.60 5.49
CA GLY A 109 19.78 6.55 6.75
C GLY A 109 18.37 7.14 6.65
N THR A 110 17.79 7.19 5.45
CA THR A 110 16.42 7.66 5.22
C THR A 110 15.44 6.52 5.51
N PRO A 111 14.52 6.65 6.47
CA PRO A 111 13.54 5.61 6.76
C PRO A 111 12.61 5.36 5.57
N LEU A 112 12.20 4.11 5.37
CA LEU A 112 11.21 3.74 4.37
C LEU A 112 9.87 3.44 5.06
N VAL A 113 8.80 4.08 4.59
CA VAL A 113 7.43 3.86 5.10
C VAL A 113 6.58 3.28 3.99
N ILE A 114 6.04 2.08 4.21
CA ILE A 114 5.04 1.47 3.33
C ILE A 114 3.65 1.93 3.79
N LEU A 115 2.93 2.60 2.90
CA LEU A 115 1.59 3.11 3.15
C LEU A 115 0.56 2.23 2.42
N SER A 116 -0.29 1.53 3.17
CA SER A 116 -1.21 0.53 2.63
C SER A 116 -2.58 0.63 3.28
N SER A 117 -3.65 0.53 2.49
CA SER A 117 -5.04 0.52 3.02
C SER A 117 -5.40 -0.77 3.75
N LEU A 118 -4.52 -1.78 3.69
CA LEU A 118 -4.75 -3.14 4.14
C LEU A 118 -5.98 -3.79 3.50
N ALA A 119 -6.29 -3.45 2.24
CA ALA A 119 -7.27 -4.21 1.48
C ALA A 119 -6.81 -5.69 1.39
N PRO A 120 -7.73 -6.67 1.45
CA PRO A 120 -7.35 -8.07 1.22
C PRO A 120 -6.67 -8.24 -0.14
N GLY A 121 -5.72 -9.15 -0.25
CA GLY A 121 -4.93 -9.35 -1.46
C GLY A 121 -3.53 -8.76 -1.36
N VAL A 122 -3.14 -8.07 -2.42
CA VAL A 122 -1.80 -7.48 -2.56
C VAL A 122 -1.46 -6.55 -1.41
N ASP A 123 -2.36 -5.63 -1.03
CA ASP A 123 -2.09 -4.63 0.02
C ASP A 123 -1.64 -5.31 1.33
N THR A 124 -2.31 -6.39 1.73
CA THR A 124 -1.90 -7.21 2.89
C THR A 124 -0.63 -8.03 2.65
N LEU A 125 -0.43 -8.58 1.43
CA LEU A 125 0.80 -9.30 1.09
C LEU A 125 2.04 -8.41 1.15
N MET A 126 1.94 -7.18 0.64
CA MET A 126 3.03 -6.23 0.66
C MET A 126 3.32 -5.72 2.06
N ALA A 127 2.30 -5.47 2.87
CA ALA A 127 2.49 -5.15 4.30
C ALA A 127 3.20 -6.28 5.05
N GLU A 128 2.80 -7.55 4.82
CA GLU A 128 3.48 -8.72 5.39
C GLU A 128 4.94 -8.80 4.93
N ALA A 129 5.18 -8.70 3.62
CA ALA A 129 6.52 -8.77 3.03
C ALA A 129 7.44 -7.66 3.55
N ALA A 130 6.94 -6.43 3.68
CA ALA A 130 7.70 -5.30 4.22
C ALA A 130 8.12 -5.52 5.68
N LEU A 131 7.21 -6.06 6.51
CA LEU A 131 7.52 -6.36 7.91
C LEU A 131 8.50 -7.54 8.06
N ASP A 132 8.37 -8.57 7.23
CA ASP A 132 9.33 -9.68 7.18
C ASP A 132 10.71 -9.18 6.74
N TYR A 133 10.74 -8.38 5.67
CA TYR A 133 11.94 -7.76 5.13
C TYR A 133 12.65 -6.88 6.17
N ALA A 134 11.91 -6.01 6.87
CA ALA A 134 12.45 -5.15 7.93
C ALA A 134 13.20 -5.96 8.99
N LYS A 135 12.61 -7.08 9.41
CA LYS A 135 13.18 -7.98 10.41
C LYS A 135 14.41 -8.72 9.88
N GLU A 136 14.31 -9.31 8.70
CA GLU A 136 15.36 -10.14 8.10
C GLU A 136 16.59 -9.33 7.70
N ARG A 137 16.40 -8.14 7.14
CA ARG A 137 17.47 -7.24 6.69
C ARG A 137 17.89 -6.22 7.74
N GLN A 138 17.25 -6.21 8.91
CA GLN A 138 17.41 -5.17 9.94
C GLN A 138 17.27 -3.76 9.37
N ALA A 139 16.33 -3.60 8.43
CA ALA A 139 16.12 -2.38 7.70
C ALA A 139 15.17 -1.44 8.46
N ASP A 140 15.35 -0.12 8.31
CA ASP A 140 14.44 0.89 8.84
C ASP A 140 13.21 1.04 7.92
N VAL A 141 12.42 -0.03 7.88
CA VAL A 141 11.19 -0.14 7.09
C VAL A 141 10.02 -0.30 8.04
N THR A 142 9.01 0.54 7.88
CA THR A 142 7.76 0.49 8.66
C THR A 142 6.54 0.47 7.77
N VAL A 143 5.39 0.05 8.31
CA VAL A 143 4.09 0.01 7.65
C VAL A 143 3.12 0.93 8.38
N ARG A 144 2.45 1.80 7.62
CA ARG A 144 1.37 2.68 8.06
C ARG A 144 0.09 2.39 7.28
N CYS A 145 -1.03 2.52 7.98
CA CYS A 145 -2.31 2.02 7.51
C CYS A 145 -3.43 3.07 7.57
N PRO A 146 -3.60 3.87 6.50
CA PRO A 146 -4.80 4.67 6.28
C PRO A 146 -5.97 3.74 5.96
N LEU A 147 -6.82 3.49 6.95
CA LEU A 147 -7.96 2.58 6.83
C LEU A 147 -9.20 3.31 6.30
N PRO A 148 -10.06 2.62 5.53
CA PRO A 148 -11.34 3.18 5.08
C PRO A 148 -12.36 3.32 6.22
N PHE A 149 -12.17 2.61 7.34
CA PHE A 149 -13.06 2.61 8.49
C PHE A 149 -12.26 2.65 9.79
N PRO A 150 -12.85 3.05 10.92
CA PRO A 150 -12.27 2.82 12.24
C PRO A 150 -11.88 1.35 12.41
N ILE A 151 -10.71 1.08 13.02
CA ILE A 151 -10.15 -0.28 13.14
C ILE A 151 -11.16 -1.34 13.61
N HIS A 152 -11.97 -1.02 14.62
CA HIS A 152 -12.93 -1.96 15.21
C HIS A 152 -14.09 -2.30 14.27
N LEU A 153 -14.41 -1.40 13.32
CA LEU A 153 -15.37 -1.63 12.26
C LEU A 153 -14.72 -2.28 11.04
N TYR A 154 -13.46 -1.93 10.74
CA TYR A 154 -12.72 -2.51 9.62
C TYR A 154 -12.56 -4.03 9.75
N GLU A 155 -12.28 -4.50 10.97
CA GLU A 155 -12.23 -5.95 11.29
C GLU A 155 -13.56 -6.69 11.05
N GLN A 156 -14.68 -5.96 11.02
CA GLN A 156 -16.03 -6.48 10.79
C GLN A 156 -16.52 -6.28 9.36
N ALA A 157 -15.74 -5.60 8.51
CA ALA A 157 -16.16 -5.31 7.15
C ALA A 157 -16.38 -6.60 6.36
N SER A 158 -17.38 -6.60 5.48
CA SER A 158 -17.71 -7.72 4.57
C SER A 158 -16.53 -8.20 3.70
N THR A 159 -15.49 -7.39 3.56
CA THR A 159 -14.23 -7.76 2.89
C THR A 159 -13.46 -8.84 3.66
N PHE A 160 -13.66 -8.94 4.98
CA PHE A 160 -13.10 -9.96 5.88
C PHE A 160 -14.21 -10.89 6.39
N ASN A 161 -15.03 -11.42 5.47
CA ASN A 161 -16.20 -12.25 5.76
C ASN A 161 -15.91 -13.67 6.25
N THR A 162 -14.64 -14.08 6.35
CA THR A 162 -14.26 -15.41 6.83
C THR A 162 -13.40 -15.32 8.10
N PRO A 163 -13.48 -16.32 9.02
CA PRO A 163 -12.64 -16.34 10.20
C PRO A 163 -11.14 -16.30 9.89
N ALA A 164 -10.72 -16.93 8.78
CA ALA A 164 -9.33 -16.94 8.32
C ALA A 164 -8.85 -15.53 7.94
N LYS A 165 -9.65 -14.78 7.15
CA LYS A 165 -9.36 -13.38 6.80
C LYS A 165 -9.26 -12.48 8.02
N GLN A 166 -10.21 -12.61 8.96
CA GLN A 166 -10.20 -11.82 10.20
C GLN A 166 -8.97 -12.14 11.05
N GLN A 167 -8.64 -13.42 11.20
CA GLN A 167 -7.47 -13.85 11.96
C GLN A 167 -6.19 -13.29 11.34
N ARG A 168 -6.05 -13.39 10.02
CA ARG A 168 -4.91 -12.83 9.29
C ARG A 168 -4.77 -11.33 9.48
N LEU A 169 -5.88 -10.58 9.36
CA LEU A 169 -5.88 -9.14 9.60
C LEU A 169 -5.43 -8.84 11.05
N ARG A 170 -5.97 -9.54 12.05
CA ARG A 170 -5.58 -9.35 13.46
C ARG A 170 -4.09 -9.62 13.69
N GLU A 171 -3.55 -10.69 13.10
CA GLU A 171 -2.12 -11.00 13.16
C GLU A 171 -1.27 -9.89 12.54
N LEU A 172 -1.66 -9.41 11.36
CA LEU A 172 -0.96 -8.32 10.68
C LEU A 172 -1.02 -7.03 11.50
N LEU A 173 -2.19 -6.67 12.05
CA LEU A 173 -2.35 -5.52 12.93
C LEU A 173 -1.51 -5.64 14.20
N ALA A 174 -1.38 -6.84 14.78
CA ALA A 174 -0.51 -7.08 15.92
C ALA A 174 0.96 -6.84 15.57
N ARG A 175 1.41 -7.30 14.39
CA ARG A 175 2.77 -7.05 13.90
C ARG A 175 3.02 -5.55 13.66
N ILE A 176 2.07 -4.84 13.06
CA ILE A 176 2.15 -3.38 12.85
C ILE A 176 2.26 -2.64 14.19
N LYS A 177 1.47 -3.02 15.18
CA LYS A 177 1.51 -2.45 16.54
C LYS A 177 2.82 -2.75 17.29
N SER A 178 3.55 -3.78 16.88
CA SER A 178 4.84 -4.17 17.47
C SER A 178 6.05 -3.44 16.85
N GLN A 179 5.84 -2.62 15.82
CA GLN A 179 6.91 -1.88 15.18
C GLN A 179 7.56 -0.89 16.15
N LYS A 180 8.85 -0.62 15.93
CA LYS A 180 9.58 0.39 16.68
C LYS A 180 8.92 1.76 16.44
N HIS A 181 8.68 2.51 17.51
CA HIS A 181 8.05 3.83 17.46
C HIS A 181 6.59 3.85 16.98
N PHE A 182 5.86 2.73 17.09
CA PHE A 182 4.44 2.70 16.74
C PHE A 182 3.64 3.78 17.47
N ASP A 183 2.94 4.61 16.71
CA ASP A 183 1.93 5.55 17.17
C ASP A 183 0.59 5.27 16.50
N LYS A 184 -0.39 4.89 17.31
CA LYS A 184 -1.75 4.60 16.85
C LYS A 184 -2.35 5.71 15.99
N ARG A 185 -2.04 6.99 16.26
CA ARG A 185 -2.61 8.13 15.53
C ARG A 185 -2.02 8.28 14.12
N HIS A 186 -0.78 7.84 13.91
CA HIS A 186 -0.05 8.05 12.66
C HIS A 186 0.12 6.78 11.85
N ASP A 187 0.15 5.62 12.50
CA ASP A 187 0.43 4.35 11.84
C ASP A 187 -0.83 3.52 11.59
N LEU A 188 -1.96 3.82 12.26
CA LEU A 188 -3.21 3.07 12.11
C LEU A 188 -4.44 3.95 12.35
N PHE A 189 -4.88 4.65 11.32
CA PHE A 189 -5.91 5.69 11.42
C PHE A 189 -6.96 5.57 10.32
N GLU A 190 -8.16 6.06 10.59
CA GLU A 190 -9.23 6.16 9.59
C GLU A 190 -9.00 7.37 8.70
N VAL A 191 -9.14 7.19 7.38
CA VAL A 191 -9.21 8.29 6.43
C VAL A 191 -10.58 8.96 6.51
N GLN A 192 -10.57 10.24 6.87
CA GLN A 192 -11.77 11.05 6.95
C GLN A 192 -12.21 11.46 5.54
N LEU A 193 -13.49 11.23 5.23
CA LEU A 193 -14.13 11.83 4.06
C LEU A 193 -14.30 13.33 4.28
N ASP A 194 -14.38 14.09 3.18
CA ASP A 194 -14.83 15.47 3.27
C ASP A 194 -16.26 15.52 3.84
N ASN A 195 -16.51 16.51 4.70
CA ASN A 195 -17.79 16.70 5.38
C ASN A 195 -18.94 16.94 4.39
N ASP A 196 -18.63 17.45 3.20
CA ASP A 196 -19.62 17.71 2.16
C ASP A 196 -20.13 16.44 1.46
N LEU A 197 -19.40 15.32 1.57
CA LEU A 197 -19.86 14.00 1.12
C LEU A 197 -20.61 13.23 2.20
N LEU A 198 -20.58 13.70 3.45
CA LEU A 198 -21.46 13.19 4.48
C LEU A 198 -22.86 13.77 4.24
N PRO A 199 -23.91 12.95 4.26
CA PRO A 199 -25.28 13.43 4.11
C PRO A 199 -25.52 14.49 5.17
N ARG A 200 -25.73 15.73 4.74
CA ARG A 200 -26.20 16.79 5.63
C ARG A 200 -27.57 16.36 6.13
N ASP A 201 -27.85 16.65 7.40
CA ASP A 201 -29.03 16.25 8.20
C ASP A 201 -30.43 16.38 7.54
N ASN A 202 -30.54 16.90 6.32
CA ASN A 202 -31.80 17.22 5.65
C ASN A 202 -32.13 16.40 4.40
N ASP A 203 -31.24 15.58 3.83
CA ASP A 203 -31.55 14.82 2.61
C ASP A 203 -31.43 13.30 2.81
N LEU A 204 -32.56 12.70 3.22
CA LEU A 204 -33.00 11.32 2.96
C LEU A 204 -32.26 10.14 3.60
N LEU A 205 -31.18 10.32 4.35
CA LEU A 205 -30.62 9.24 5.15
C LEU A 205 -31.21 9.27 6.57
N PRO A 206 -31.72 8.13 7.08
CA PRO A 206 -32.18 8.07 8.45
C PRO A 206 -31.07 8.58 9.38
N GLN A 207 -31.43 9.42 10.36
CA GLN A 207 -30.52 9.86 11.43
C GLN A 207 -29.83 8.68 12.15
N ASP A 208 -30.41 7.48 11.99
CA ASP A 208 -29.96 6.22 12.55
C ASP A 208 -29.12 5.39 11.57
N ALA A 209 -28.71 5.92 10.41
CA ALA A 209 -27.75 5.27 9.51
C ALA A 209 -26.40 5.16 10.24
N THR A 210 -26.29 4.15 11.09
CA THR A 210 -25.16 3.97 11.99
C THR A 210 -23.94 3.62 11.15
N ALA A 211 -22.74 3.87 11.67
CA ALA A 211 -21.49 3.45 11.05
C ALA A 211 -21.43 1.93 10.71
N LYS A 212 -22.39 1.11 11.17
CA LYS A 212 -22.57 -0.28 10.77
C LYS A 212 -23.14 -0.45 9.37
N ASP A 213 -24.00 0.46 8.90
CA ASP A 213 -24.60 0.38 7.57
C ASP A 213 -23.57 0.63 6.46
N ASP A 214 -22.48 1.34 6.80
CA ASP A 214 -21.34 1.56 5.91
C ASP A 214 -20.45 0.31 5.74
N LEU A 215 -20.63 -0.73 6.57
CA LEU A 215 -19.78 -1.94 6.58
C LEU A 215 -20.33 -3.07 5.72
N THR A 216 -21.65 -3.09 5.51
CA THR A 216 -22.33 -4.15 4.79
C THR A 216 -22.50 -3.74 3.33
N ALA A 217 -22.15 -4.66 2.42
CA ALA A 217 -22.47 -4.50 1.00
C ALA A 217 -23.93 -4.89 0.68
N ASP A 218 -24.69 -5.26 1.72
CA ASP A 218 -25.99 -5.92 1.60
C ASP A 218 -27.11 -4.95 1.26
N ASP A 219 -26.96 -3.66 1.60
CA ASP A 219 -27.82 -2.60 1.07
C ASP A 219 -27.25 -2.07 -0.25
N PRO A 220 -27.83 -2.44 -1.40
CA PRO A 220 -27.33 -2.02 -2.71
C PRO A 220 -27.56 -0.54 -2.98
N LYS A 221 -28.47 0.13 -2.25
CA LYS A 221 -28.85 1.52 -2.47
C LYS A 221 -27.99 2.48 -1.66
N PHE A 222 -27.61 2.12 -0.44
CA PHE A 222 -26.89 3.02 0.47
C PHE A 222 -25.57 2.45 0.99
N GLY A 223 -25.55 1.21 1.46
CA GLY A 223 -24.37 0.59 2.08
C GLY A 223 -23.23 0.37 1.07
N LYS A 224 -23.52 -0.24 -0.08
CA LYS A 224 -22.50 -0.54 -1.10
C LYS A 224 -21.84 0.73 -1.67
N PRO A 225 -22.57 1.77 -2.11
CA PRO A 225 -21.95 3.01 -2.61
C PRO A 225 -21.08 3.72 -1.56
N ARG A 226 -21.56 3.83 -0.31
CA ARG A 226 -20.80 4.47 0.78
C ARG A 226 -19.55 3.68 1.15
N ARG A 227 -19.65 2.36 1.18
CA ARG A 227 -18.50 1.47 1.36
C ARG A 227 -17.45 1.69 0.28
N HIS A 228 -17.86 1.70 -0.99
CA HIS A 228 -16.94 1.97 -2.11
C HIS A 228 -16.28 3.34 -1.98
N LEU A 229 -17.04 4.36 -1.59
CA LEU A 229 -16.51 5.72 -1.36
C LEU A 229 -15.41 5.73 -0.29
N ARG A 230 -15.61 5.02 0.83
CA ARG A 230 -14.60 4.89 1.90
C ARG A 230 -13.34 4.17 1.42
N TYR A 231 -13.49 3.09 0.66
CA TYR A 231 -12.33 2.39 0.05
C TYR A 231 -11.60 3.27 -0.96
N ARG A 232 -12.33 4.01 -1.80
CA ARG A 232 -11.75 4.98 -2.73
C ARG A 232 -10.97 6.04 -1.98
N ALA A 233 -11.55 6.63 -0.92
CA ALA A 233 -10.87 7.63 -0.11
C ALA A 233 -9.59 7.09 0.54
N ALA A 234 -9.61 5.88 1.12
CA ALA A 234 -8.39 5.27 1.64
C ALA A 234 -7.32 5.09 0.55
N GLY A 235 -7.73 4.63 -0.64
CA GLY A 235 -6.83 4.46 -1.78
C GLY A 235 -6.28 5.79 -2.30
N GLU A 236 -7.11 6.82 -2.46
CA GLU A 236 -6.67 8.15 -2.87
C GLU A 236 -5.74 8.79 -1.85
N TYR A 237 -5.96 8.57 -0.55
CA TYR A 237 -5.02 8.98 0.49
C TYR A 237 -3.65 8.31 0.31
N VAL A 238 -3.62 7.00 0.04
CA VAL A 238 -2.37 6.28 -0.27
C VAL A 238 -1.69 6.86 -1.50
N ALA A 239 -2.45 7.18 -2.55
CA ALA A 239 -1.93 7.82 -3.75
C ALA A 239 -1.33 9.20 -3.42
N THR A 240 -2.05 10.11 -2.77
CA THR A 240 -1.55 11.47 -2.52
C THR A 240 -0.39 11.52 -1.53
N GLN A 241 -0.39 10.69 -0.49
CA GLN A 241 0.61 10.76 0.58
C GLN A 241 1.88 9.93 0.31
N SER A 242 2.04 9.39 -0.90
CA SER A 242 3.23 8.60 -1.27
C SER A 242 4.19 9.36 -2.18
N ASN A 243 5.49 9.19 -1.99
CA ASN A 243 6.51 9.65 -2.94
C ASN A 243 6.55 8.75 -4.19
N LEU A 244 6.26 7.46 -4.03
CA LEU A 244 6.17 6.45 -5.08
C LEU A 244 4.95 5.58 -4.82
N LEU A 245 4.10 5.34 -5.82
CA LEU A 245 3.02 4.34 -5.72
C LEU A 245 3.43 3.05 -6.42
N ILE A 246 3.44 1.93 -5.70
CA ILE A 246 3.55 0.59 -6.28
C ILE A 246 2.15 0.06 -6.51
N ALA A 247 1.82 -0.22 -7.77
CA ALA A 247 0.52 -0.70 -8.18
C ALA A 247 0.64 -2.13 -8.73
N ILE A 248 0.07 -3.11 -8.03
CA ILE A 248 0.22 -4.53 -8.34
C ILE A 248 -1.12 -5.10 -8.79
N TYR A 249 -1.35 -5.08 -10.09
CA TYR A 249 -2.64 -5.41 -10.65
C TYR A 249 -2.53 -5.91 -12.08
N ASP A 250 -3.63 -6.45 -12.57
CA ASP A 250 -3.78 -6.91 -13.94
C ASP A 250 -4.02 -5.73 -14.88
N VAL A 251 -3.03 -5.49 -15.76
CA VAL A 251 -3.00 -4.39 -16.72
C VAL A 251 -4.13 -4.46 -17.75
N GLU A 252 -4.74 -5.64 -17.99
CA GLU A 252 -5.88 -5.76 -18.90
C GLU A 252 -7.10 -4.95 -18.41
N HIS A 253 -7.14 -4.60 -17.12
CA HIS A 253 -8.18 -3.83 -16.50
C HIS A 253 -7.84 -2.33 -16.31
N ASP A 254 -6.63 -1.89 -16.72
CA ASP A 254 -6.11 -0.52 -16.50
C ASP A 254 -6.88 0.56 -17.29
N GLY A 255 -7.62 0.18 -18.34
CA GLY A 255 -8.26 1.13 -19.26
C GLY A 255 -9.74 1.42 -19.02
N LYS A 256 -10.36 0.86 -17.97
CA LYS A 256 -11.82 0.91 -17.80
C LYS A 256 -12.30 1.79 -16.65
N SER A 257 -11.41 2.43 -15.89
CA SER A 257 -11.85 3.29 -14.80
C SER A 257 -12.46 4.58 -15.33
N ASN A 258 -13.71 4.81 -14.93
CA ASN A 258 -14.41 6.05 -15.07
C ASN A 258 -14.21 6.86 -13.78
N LEU A 259 -13.20 7.73 -13.75
CA LEU A 259 -12.94 8.59 -12.60
C LEU A 259 -14.15 9.47 -12.21
N ASP A 260 -15.04 9.77 -13.16
CA ASP A 260 -16.26 10.54 -12.93
C ASP A 260 -17.32 9.73 -12.15
N ASP A 261 -17.24 8.40 -12.13
CA ASP A 261 -18.07 7.57 -11.26
C ASP A 261 -17.45 7.57 -9.86
N LEU A 262 -17.98 8.41 -8.97
CA LEU A 262 -17.55 8.55 -7.58
C LEU A 262 -17.55 7.22 -6.80
N PHE A 263 -18.37 6.24 -7.21
CA PHE A 263 -18.51 4.94 -6.55
C PHE A 263 -17.63 3.86 -7.14
N GLU A 264 -16.89 4.17 -8.20
CA GLU A 264 -15.83 3.28 -8.67
C GLU A 264 -14.68 3.28 -7.67
N SER A 265 -14.20 2.09 -7.33
CA SER A 265 -13.10 1.87 -6.40
C SER A 265 -12.25 0.70 -6.89
N GLY A 266 -10.99 0.65 -6.45
CA GLY A 266 -10.05 -0.41 -6.83
C GLY A 266 -8.69 0.15 -7.23
N ALA A 267 -7.77 -0.76 -7.55
CA ALA A 267 -6.38 -0.40 -7.83
C ALA A 267 -6.23 0.55 -9.03
N SER A 268 -7.00 0.34 -10.11
CA SER A 268 -6.99 1.22 -11.30
C SER A 268 -7.43 2.65 -10.95
N THR A 269 -8.48 2.81 -10.14
CA THR A 269 -8.94 4.13 -9.66
C THR A 269 -7.86 4.83 -8.86
N VAL A 270 -7.17 4.12 -7.96
CA VAL A 270 -6.06 4.67 -7.16
C VAL A 270 -4.88 5.08 -8.03
N VAL A 271 -4.53 4.28 -9.04
CA VAL A 271 -3.48 4.61 -10.01
C VAL A 271 -3.84 5.85 -10.82
N GLU A 272 -5.08 5.95 -11.30
CA GLU A 272 -5.50 7.12 -12.07
C GLU A 272 -5.60 8.37 -11.20
N ALA A 273 -6.01 8.25 -9.93
CA ALA A 273 -5.95 9.35 -8.98
C ALA A 273 -4.50 9.82 -8.74
N LYS A 274 -3.55 8.88 -8.63
CA LYS A 274 -2.11 9.20 -8.57
C LYS A 274 -1.63 9.92 -9.82
N ARG A 275 -2.12 9.56 -11.01
CA ARG A 275 -1.65 10.15 -12.28
C ARG A 275 -2.28 11.50 -12.58
N ARG A 276 -3.58 11.65 -12.34
CA ARG A 276 -4.38 12.79 -12.82
C ARG A 276 -4.73 13.79 -11.72
N GLY A 277 -4.47 13.44 -10.46
CA GLY A 277 -4.91 14.18 -9.30
C GLY A 277 -6.12 13.54 -8.63
N LEU A 278 -6.41 14.03 -7.43
CA LEU A 278 -7.44 13.48 -6.55
C LEU A 278 -8.83 13.90 -6.99
N THR A 279 -9.81 13.11 -6.56
CA THR A 279 -11.21 13.47 -6.68
C THR A 279 -11.51 14.66 -5.79
N HIS A 280 -12.14 15.69 -6.38
CA HIS A 280 -12.52 16.90 -5.65
C HIS A 280 -13.41 16.56 -4.45
N GLU A 281 -13.11 17.16 -3.29
CA GLU A 281 -13.88 16.99 -2.04
C GLU A 281 -14.04 15.53 -1.60
N LEU A 282 -13.20 14.59 -2.04
CA LEU A 282 -13.26 13.23 -1.50
C LEU A 282 -12.60 13.13 -0.13
N LEU A 283 -11.44 13.77 0.02
CA LEU A 283 -10.63 13.72 1.22
C LEU A 283 -10.74 15.04 1.99
N ALA A 284 -10.86 14.95 3.32
CA ALA A 284 -10.82 16.13 4.20
C ALA A 284 -9.44 16.82 4.25
N VAL A 285 -8.41 16.24 3.63
CA VAL A 285 -7.08 16.84 3.52
C VAL A 285 -6.98 17.64 2.23
N SER A 286 -6.44 18.86 2.32
CA SER A 286 -6.22 19.69 1.14
C SER A 286 -5.27 19.00 0.15
N ASN A 287 -5.64 19.02 -1.13
CA ASN A 287 -4.77 18.54 -2.19
C ASN A 287 -3.59 19.52 -2.33
N ASN A 288 -2.51 19.27 -1.61
CA ASN A 288 -1.34 20.15 -1.57
C ASN A 288 -0.44 20.00 -2.80
N PHE A 289 -0.77 19.10 -3.72
CA PHE A 289 0.04 18.83 -4.90
C PHE A 289 -0.63 19.41 -6.14
N ALA A 290 0.16 20.13 -6.95
CA ALA A 290 -0.19 20.30 -8.35
C ALA A 290 -0.08 18.93 -9.04
N TRP A 291 -0.85 18.70 -10.10
CA TRP A 291 -0.81 17.46 -10.90
C TRP A 291 0.61 17.00 -11.29
N ALA A 292 1.56 17.93 -11.42
CA ALA A 292 2.97 17.67 -11.72
C ALA A 292 3.76 17.01 -10.55
N ASP A 293 3.26 17.11 -9.32
CA ASP A 293 3.96 16.66 -8.11
C ASP A 293 3.47 15.30 -7.58
N ASN A 294 2.51 14.67 -8.27
CA ASN A 294 1.94 13.41 -7.79
C ASN A 294 2.94 12.24 -7.83
N GLY A 295 4.17 12.39 -8.31
CA GLY A 295 5.20 11.36 -8.23
C GLY A 295 4.94 10.12 -9.11
N PRO A 296 5.93 9.21 -9.21
CA PRO A 296 5.86 8.05 -10.09
C PRO A 296 4.87 6.96 -9.62
N VAL A 297 4.36 6.21 -10.60
CA VAL A 297 3.67 4.92 -10.40
C VAL A 297 4.54 3.80 -10.97
N LEU A 298 4.92 2.86 -10.12
CA LEU A 298 5.57 1.62 -10.49
C LEU A 298 4.54 0.50 -10.58
N GLN A 299 4.33 -0.05 -11.77
CA GLN A 299 3.38 -1.14 -11.98
C GLN A 299 4.07 -2.50 -11.91
N VAL A 300 3.52 -3.41 -11.09
CA VAL A 300 3.92 -4.82 -11.02
C VAL A 300 2.77 -5.67 -11.57
N PRO A 301 2.82 -6.04 -12.86
CA PRO A 301 1.72 -6.77 -13.49
C PRO A 301 1.57 -8.18 -12.91
N ILE A 302 0.35 -8.53 -12.51
CA ILE A 302 0.00 -9.85 -12.00
C ILE A 302 -1.19 -10.45 -12.77
N HIS A 303 -1.29 -11.77 -12.77
CA HIS A 303 -2.49 -12.46 -13.22
C HIS A 303 -3.49 -12.57 -12.06
N ARG A 304 -4.79 -12.45 -12.38
CA ARG A 304 -5.88 -12.73 -11.44
C ARG A 304 -6.35 -14.17 -11.60
N LYS A 305 -6.87 -14.76 -10.52
CA LYS A 305 -7.72 -15.94 -10.69
C LYS A 305 -8.93 -15.49 -11.53
N LYS A 306 -9.11 -16.07 -12.72
CA LYS A 306 -10.36 -15.88 -13.46
C LYS A 306 -11.46 -16.37 -12.54
N GLY A 307 -12.29 -15.45 -12.05
CA GLY A 307 -13.46 -15.84 -11.27
C GLY A 307 -14.22 -16.88 -12.09
N THR A 308 -14.43 -18.07 -11.54
CA THR A 308 -15.41 -18.99 -12.12
C THR A 308 -16.69 -18.16 -12.24
N PRO A 309 -17.24 -17.96 -13.46
CA PRO A 309 -18.46 -17.18 -13.60
C PRO A 309 -19.47 -17.75 -12.61
N ALA A 310 -20.12 -16.86 -11.85
CA ALA A 310 -21.12 -17.27 -10.88
C ALA A 310 -22.06 -18.28 -11.56
N PRO A 311 -22.36 -19.44 -10.95
CA PRO A 311 -23.28 -20.40 -11.53
C PRO A 311 -24.55 -19.64 -11.91
N ALA A 312 -25.02 -19.84 -13.14
CA ALA A 312 -26.21 -19.16 -13.63
C ALA A 312 -27.34 -19.33 -12.60
N PRO A 313 -28.09 -18.27 -12.26
CA PRO A 313 -29.14 -18.36 -11.26
C PRO A 313 -30.07 -19.52 -11.61
N THR A 314 -30.25 -20.45 -10.67
CA THR A 314 -31.16 -21.58 -10.85
C THR A 314 -32.55 -21.00 -11.10
N PRO A 315 -33.24 -21.37 -12.19
CA PRO A 315 -34.58 -20.86 -12.44
C PRO A 315 -35.50 -21.21 -11.26
N PRO A 316 -36.39 -20.31 -10.84
CA PRO A 316 -37.33 -20.59 -9.76
C PRO A 316 -38.22 -21.79 -10.15
N THR A 317 -38.32 -22.76 -9.25
CA THR A 317 -39.24 -23.92 -9.35
C THR A 317 -40.69 -23.51 -9.06
#